data_AF-A0AAD6W9Y4-F1
#
_entry.id   AF-A0AAD6W9Y4-F1
#
_cell.length_a   1.000
_cell.length_b   1.000
_cell.length_c   1.000
_cell.angle_alpha   90.00
_cell.angle_beta   90.00
_cell.angle_gamma   90.00
#
_symmetry.space_group_name_H-M   'P 1'
#
loop_
_entity.id
_entity.type
_entity.pdbx_description
1 polymer ?
#
loop_
_entity_poly.entity_id
_entity_poly.type
_entity_poly.pdbx_seq_one_letter_code
_entity_poly.pdbx_strand_id
1 'polypeptide(L)'
;MDETGNSSNHVLQKNLPALISPDSSFFLCQKIPLVMAARRPGDAEIVYAATEKAERELNWKAKYGIDEMCRDQWNWAGKNPYGYGSSDSTN
;
A
#
# COMPACT_ATOMS: atom_id res chain seq x y z
N MET A 1 29.42 -7.38 -37.16
CA MET A 1 30.48 -7.58 -36.18
C MET A 1 30.55 -6.32 -35.33
N ASP A 2 29.86 -6.10 -34.23
CA ASP A 2 28.80 -6.73 -33.42
C ASP A 2 28.36 -5.57 -32.48
N GLU A 3 27.06 -5.29 -32.24
CA GLU A 3 26.31 -5.70 -31.03
C GLU A 3 27.14 -5.45 -29.73
N THR A 4 26.83 -4.62 -28.73
CA THR A 4 25.65 -4.29 -27.90
C THR A 4 26.18 -3.26 -26.85
N GLY A 5 25.47 -2.31 -26.24
CA GLY A 5 24.19 -2.41 -25.56
C GLY A 5 24.33 -2.91 -24.11
N ASN A 6 24.87 -2.11 -23.16
CA ASN A 6 24.56 -2.25 -21.72
C ASN A 6 24.97 -0.98 -20.96
N SER A 7 24.11 0.00 -20.75
CA SER A 7 23.22 0.11 -19.57
C SER A 7 23.87 -0.35 -18.26
N SER A 8 24.38 0.61 -17.50
CA SER A 8 24.55 0.46 -16.06
C SER A 8 24.32 1.83 -15.43
N ASN A 9 23.04 2.21 -15.37
CA ASN A 9 22.58 3.20 -14.40
C ASN A 9 22.85 2.62 -13.01
N HIS A 10 23.96 3.03 -12.44
CA HIS A 10 24.34 2.74 -11.06
C HIS A 10 23.44 3.56 -10.14
N VAL A 11 22.19 3.11 -9.96
CA VAL A 11 21.30 3.65 -8.94
C VAL A 11 21.84 3.20 -7.60
N LEU A 12 22.56 4.12 -6.97
CA LEU A 12 22.97 4.06 -5.58
C LEU A 12 21.73 3.86 -4.69
N GLN A 13 21.41 2.61 -4.37
CA GLN A 13 20.61 2.29 -3.18
C GLN A 13 21.46 2.60 -1.95
N LYS A 14 21.48 3.87 -1.55
CA LYS A 14 22.03 4.28 -0.26
C LYS A 14 21.06 3.87 0.84
N ASN A 15 21.54 2.92 1.65
CA ASN A 15 21.09 2.56 2.99
C ASN A 15 20.40 3.70 3.73
N LEU A 16 19.17 3.47 4.21
CA LEU A 16 18.58 4.27 5.27
C LEU A 16 18.75 3.51 6.59
N PRO A 17 19.36 4.11 7.64
CA PRO A 17 19.53 3.44 8.92
C PRO A 17 18.20 3.36 9.67
N ALA A 18 18.00 2.21 10.32
CA ALA A 18 16.95 1.98 11.29
C ALA A 18 17.06 2.99 12.45
N LEU A 19 16.08 3.86 12.58
CA LEU A 19 15.81 4.60 13.82
C LEU A 19 14.30 4.52 14.09
N ILE A 20 13.93 3.47 14.80
CA ILE A 20 12.58 3.31 15.37
C ILE A 20 12.56 4.13 16.66
N SER A 21 12.11 5.39 16.54
CA SER A 21 11.65 6.20 17.67
C SER A 21 10.16 5.91 17.91
N PRO A 22 9.67 5.80 19.16
CA PRO A 22 8.34 5.30 19.48
C PRO A 22 7.22 6.35 19.40
N ASP A 23 7.42 7.47 18.71
CA ASP A 23 6.34 8.42 18.47
C ASP A 23 5.51 8.00 17.25
N SER A 24 4.42 7.30 17.54
CA SER A 24 3.50 6.68 16.57
C SER A 24 2.78 7.71 15.68
N SER A 25 3.04 9.00 15.88
CA SER A 25 2.54 10.11 15.06
C SER A 25 3.41 10.44 13.83
N PHE A 26 4.62 9.87 13.69
CA PHE A 26 5.56 10.29 12.63
C PHE A 26 5.36 9.58 11.27
N PHE A 27 4.63 8.45 11.21
CA PHE A 27 4.58 7.62 10.00
C PHE A 27 3.49 7.97 8.99
N LEU A 28 2.55 8.87 9.29
CA LEU A 28 1.49 9.26 8.36
C LEU A 28 1.95 10.15 7.19
N CYS A 29 3.22 10.59 7.16
CA CYS A 29 3.72 11.56 6.18
C CYS A 29 4.89 11.05 5.30
N GLN A 30 5.09 9.73 5.19
CA GLN A 30 6.10 9.21 4.27
C GLN A 30 5.55 9.13 2.85
N LYS A 31 6.25 9.75 1.88
CA LYS A 31 5.87 9.66 0.46
C LYS A 31 6.07 8.23 -0.04
N ILE A 32 5.00 7.60 -0.50
CA ILE A 32 5.05 6.28 -1.13
C ILE A 32 5.56 6.46 -2.57
N PRO A 33 6.64 5.77 -2.99
CA PRO A 33 7.13 5.86 -4.35
C PRO A 33 6.09 5.27 -5.32
N LEU A 34 5.71 6.07 -6.33
CA LEU A 34 4.74 5.69 -7.36
C LEU A 34 5.46 5.53 -8.70
N VAL A 35 5.09 4.50 -9.45
CA VAL A 35 5.56 4.26 -10.83
C VAL A 35 4.34 4.12 -11.72
N MET A 36 4.27 4.92 -12.78
CA MET A 36 3.19 4.80 -13.76
C MET A 36 3.43 3.54 -14.60
N ALA A 37 2.43 2.67 -14.65
CA ALA A 37 2.45 1.42 -15.40
C ALA A 37 1.29 1.38 -16.41
N ALA A 38 1.34 0.43 -17.34
CA ALA A 38 0.25 0.21 -18.29
C ALA A 38 -1.04 -0.19 -17.54
N ARG A 39 -2.20 0.12 -18.13
CA ARG A 39 -3.51 -0.28 -17.60
C ARG A 39 -3.58 -1.81 -17.51
N ARG A 40 -4.02 -2.34 -16.37
CA ARG A 40 -4.28 -3.78 -16.24
C ARG A 40 -5.55 -4.14 -17.05
N PRO A 41 -5.52 -5.17 -17.91
CA PRO A 41 -6.69 -5.58 -18.68
C PRO A 41 -7.88 -5.89 -17.77
N GLY A 42 -9.05 -5.35 -18.09
CA GLY A 42 -10.28 -5.54 -17.31
C GLY A 42 -10.55 -4.49 -16.23
N ASP A 43 -9.62 -3.56 -15.96
CA ASP A 43 -9.89 -2.47 -15.02
C ASP A 43 -10.84 -1.43 -15.64
N ALA A 44 -11.95 -1.16 -14.96
CA ALA A 44 -12.83 -0.03 -15.27
C ALA A 44 -12.13 1.31 -14.99
N GLU A 45 -12.67 2.42 -15.50
CA GLU A 45 -12.11 3.76 -15.25
C GLU A 45 -12.53 4.28 -13.86
N ILE A 46 -13.82 4.24 -13.53
CA ILE A 46 -14.39 4.69 -12.26
C ILE A 46 -15.53 3.75 -11.88
N VAL A 47 -15.59 3.32 -10.61
CA VAL A 47 -16.69 2.51 -10.06
C VAL A 47 -16.97 2.96 -8.63
N TYR A 48 -18.23 3.26 -8.33
CA TYR A 48 -18.73 3.58 -6.99
C TYR A 48 -20.15 3.03 -6.79
N ALA A 49 -20.58 2.91 -5.54
CA ALA A 49 -21.88 2.32 -5.19
C ALA A 49 -22.89 3.39 -4.73
N ALA A 50 -24.14 3.23 -5.14
CA ALA A 50 -25.29 3.92 -4.55
C ALA A 50 -25.78 3.13 -3.32
N THR A 51 -25.77 3.74 -2.14
CA THR A 51 -25.93 3.02 -0.84
C THR A 51 -27.33 3.17 -0.22
N GLU A 52 -28.24 3.90 -0.84
CA GLU A 52 -29.55 4.27 -0.29
C GLU A 52 -30.43 3.05 -0.02
N LYS A 53 -30.29 1.99 -0.82
CA LYS A 53 -31.04 0.75 -0.64
C LYS A 53 -30.66 0.04 0.65
N ALA A 54 -29.36 -0.08 0.94
CA ALA A 54 -28.85 -0.72 2.14
C ALA A 54 -29.25 0.06 3.40
N GLU A 55 -29.22 1.40 3.32
CA GLU A 55 -29.68 2.26 4.41
C GLU A 55 -31.17 2.04 4.72
N ARG A 56 -32.02 1.98 3.68
CA ARG A 56 -33.48 1.81 3.86
C ARG A 56 -33.87 0.41 4.33
N GLU A 57 -33.28 -0.63 3.76
CA GLU A 57 -33.74 -2.02 3.97
C GLU A 57 -33.03 -2.71 5.13
N LEU A 58 -31.76 -2.38 5.37
CA LEU A 58 -30.93 -3.03 6.39
C LEU A 58 -30.65 -2.11 7.58
N ASN A 59 -31.10 -0.85 7.52
CA ASN A 59 -30.75 0.19 8.49
C ASN A 59 -29.24 0.27 8.73
N TRP A 60 -28.46 0.03 7.66
CA TRP A 60 -27.01 -0.07 7.70
C TRP A 60 -26.37 1.02 6.85
N LYS A 61 -25.31 1.62 7.38
CA LYS A 61 -24.51 2.66 6.71
C LYS A 61 -23.03 2.49 7.05
N ALA A 62 -22.16 2.71 6.07
CA ALA A 62 -20.72 2.79 6.30
C ALA A 62 -20.40 3.96 7.24
N LYS A 63 -19.70 3.66 8.34
CA LYS A 63 -19.43 4.63 9.43
C LYS A 63 -18.08 5.33 9.31
N TYR A 64 -17.16 4.75 8.56
CA TYR A 64 -15.76 5.17 8.48
C TYR A 64 -15.44 5.68 7.08
N GLY A 65 -14.59 6.70 6.99
CA GLY A 65 -14.12 7.27 5.75
C GLY A 65 -12.78 6.68 5.31
N ILE A 66 -12.18 7.32 4.30
CA ILE A 66 -10.91 6.88 3.70
C ILE A 66 -9.75 7.03 4.68
N ASP A 67 -9.74 8.10 5.50
CA ASP A 67 -8.65 8.36 6.45
C ASP A 67 -8.57 7.28 7.53
N GLU A 68 -9.70 6.88 8.10
CA GLU A 68 -9.75 5.78 9.07
C GLU A 68 -9.34 4.46 8.43
N MET A 69 -9.80 4.18 7.20
CA MET A 69 -9.40 2.99 6.45
C MET A 69 -7.88 2.94 6.25
N CYS A 70 -7.26 4.04 5.80
CA CYS A 70 -5.82 4.11 5.58
C CYS A 70 -5.02 3.95 6.89
N ARG A 71 -5.45 4.60 7.97
CA ARG A 71 -4.82 4.50 9.29
C ARG A 71 -4.83 3.08 9.81
N ASP A 72 -6.00 2.43 9.78
CA ASP A 72 -6.18 1.11 10.36
C ASP A 72 -5.42 0.06 9.54
N GLN A 73 -5.41 0.19 8.21
CA GLN A 73 -4.62 -0.64 7.30
C GLN A 73 -3.11 -0.50 7.54
N TRP A 74 -2.60 0.73 7.72
CA TRP A 74 -1.19 0.97 7.99
C TRP A 74 -0.77 0.39 9.34
N ASN A 75 -1.58 0.58 10.37
CA ASN A 75 -1.35 0.02 11.71
C ASN A 75 -1.28 -1.52 11.67
N TRP A 76 -2.16 -2.18 10.92
CA TRP A 76 -2.08 -3.63 10.74
C TRP A 76 -0.83 -4.04 9.97
N ALA A 77 -0.53 -3.40 8.83
CA ALA A 77 0.59 -3.79 7.97
C ALA A 77 1.94 -3.57 8.65
N GLY A 78 2.09 -2.48 9.41
CA GLY A 78 3.31 -2.20 10.18
C GLY A 78 3.54 -3.20 11.31
N LYS A 79 2.47 -3.70 11.95
CA LYS A 79 2.56 -4.71 13.01
C LYS A 79 2.71 -6.14 12.49
N ASN A 80 2.24 -6.40 11.27
CA ASN A 80 2.18 -7.73 10.68
C ASN A 80 2.83 -7.70 9.27
N PRO A 81 4.15 -7.49 9.17
CA PRO A 81 4.83 -7.36 7.87
C PRO A 81 4.75 -8.62 7.01
N TYR A 82 4.57 -9.80 7.63
CA TYR A 82 4.39 -11.09 6.97
C TYR A 82 2.93 -11.58 7.03
N GLY A 83 1.99 -10.67 7.32
CA GLY A 83 0.58 -11.01 7.53
C GLY A 83 0.40 -11.95 8.73
N TYR A 84 -0.40 -13.00 8.54
CA TYR A 84 -0.64 -14.02 9.57
C TYR A 84 0.40 -15.15 9.57
N GLY A 85 1.36 -15.15 8.64
CA GLY A 85 2.41 -16.17 8.56
C GLY A 85 3.45 -16.01 9.67
N SER A 86 3.95 -17.13 10.21
CA SER A 86 5.14 -17.12 11.07
C SER A 86 6.38 -16.72 10.27
N SER A 87 7.30 -15.99 10.89
CA SER A 87 8.55 -15.53 10.26
C SER A 87 9.52 -16.65 9.87
N ASP A 88 9.22 -17.91 10.20
CA ASP A 88 10.10 -19.05 10.02
C ASP A 88 9.57 -20.00 8.94
N SER A 89 10.03 -19.79 7.72
CA SER A 89 10.19 -20.86 6.74
C SER A 89 11.69 -21.00 6.44
N THR A 90 12.46 -21.35 7.46
CA THR A 90 13.86 -21.75 7.31
C THR A 90 13.87 -23.24 6.99
N ASN A 91 14.23 -23.58 5.75
CA ASN A 91 14.59 -24.92 5.33
C ASN A 91 16.02 -25.24 5.79
#